data_AF-E3NV66-F1
#
_entry.id   AF-E3NV66-F1
#
_cell.length_a   1.000
_cell.length_b   1.000
_cell.length_c   1.000
_cell.angle_alpha   90.00
_cell.angle_beta   90.00
_cell.angle_gamma   90.00
#
_symmetry.space_group_name_H-M   'P 1'
#
loop_
_entity.id
_entity.type
_entity.pdbx_description
1 polymer ?
#
loop_
_entity_poly.entity_id
_entity_poly.type
_entity_poly.pdbx_seq_one_letter_code
_entity_poly.pdbx_strand_id
1 'polypeptide(L)' 'MELETFRLLKRVIQLTCVVFSLFVNSILIYLIIKKSPINMGTYRHLMIYFCCVSIVFSLLDIIVQPVAKLEIIESKL' A
#
# COMPACT_ATOMS: atom_id res chain seq x y z
N MET A 1 -20.03 -20.90 -6.34
CA MET A 1 -19.03 -20.75 -7.42
C MET A 1 -18.67 -19.27 -7.59
N GLU A 2 -19.64 -18.39 -7.84
CA GLU A 2 -19.46 -16.93 -7.95
C GLU A 2 -18.62 -16.28 -6.83
N LEU A 3 -18.90 -16.58 -5.55
CA LEU A 3 -18.21 -15.98 -4.41
C LEU A 3 -16.70 -16.26 -4.37
N GLU A 4 -16.27 -17.45 -4.81
CA GLU A 4 -14.84 -17.79 -4.83
C GLU A 4 -14.09 -16.98 -5.89
N THR A 5 -14.71 -16.81 -7.07
CA THR A 5 -14.15 -16.00 -8.15
C THR A 5 -13.95 -14.55 -7.71
N PHE A 6 -14.93 -13.96 -7.00
CA PHE A 6 -14.79 -12.61 -6.44
C PHE A 6 -13.65 -12.51 -5.41
N ARG A 7 -13.49 -13.53 -4.55
CA ARG A 7 -12.40 -13.55 -3.55
C ARG A 7 -11.02 -13.64 -4.21
N LEU A 8 -10.87 -14.50 -5.21
CA LEU A 8 -9.62 -14.63 -5.95
C LEU A 8 -9.29 -13.36 -6.73
N LEU A 9 -10.28 -12.76 -7.39
CA LEU A 9 -10.11 -11.51 -8.12
C LEU A 9 -9.63 -10.40 -7.19
N LYS A 10 -10.29 -10.21 -6.03
CA LYS A 10 -9.90 -9.21 -5.04
C LYS A 10 -8.46 -9.42 -4.58
N ARG A 11 -8.06 -10.67 -4.30
CA ARG A 11 -6.70 -11.02 -3.88
C ARG A 11 -5.66 -10.64 -4.94
N VAL A 12 -5.91 -11.00 -6.19
CA VAL A 12 -5.00 -10.69 -7.30
C VAL A 12 -4.86 -9.18 -7.45
N ILE A 13 -5.97 -8.44 -7.45
CA ILE A 13 -5.96 -6.98 -7.56
C ILE A 13 -5.16 -6.36 -6.41
N GLN A 14 -5.43 -6.75 -5.15
CA GLN A 14 -4.69 -6.22 -3.99
C GLN A 14 -3.20 -6.48 -4.08
N LEU A 15 -2.80 -7.69 -4.45
CA LEU A 15 -1.38 -8.05 -4.58
C LEU A 15 -0.70 -7.21 -5.68
N THR A 16 -1.39 -7.01 -6.80
CA THR A 16 -0.90 -6.17 -7.91
C THR A 16 -0.79 -4.70 -7.48
N CYS A 17 -1.79 -4.17 -6.75
CA CYS A 17 -1.79 -2.81 -6.23
C CYS A 17 -0.65 -2.58 -5.23
N VAL A 18 -0.36 -3.53 -4.35
CA VAL A 18 0.73 -3.37 -3.37
C VAL A 18 2.08 -3.36 -4.07
N VAL A 19 2.32 -4.26 -5.02
CA VAL A 19 3.57 -4.29 -5.81
C VAL A 19 3.73 -2.98 -6.59
N PHE A 20 2.67 -2.52 -7.24
CA PHE A 20 2.67 -1.26 -7.97
C PHE A 20 2.91 -0.04 -7.06
N SER A 21 2.25 0.00 -5.89
CA SER A 21 2.43 1.04 -4.89
C SER A 21 3.88 1.10 -4.41
N LEU A 22 4.50 -0.04 -4.09
CA LEU A 22 5.90 -0.09 -3.67
C LEU A 22 6.82 0.46 -4.75
N PHE A 23 6.60 0.05 -6.01
CA PHE A 23 7.40 0.48 -7.15
C PHE A 23 7.30 1.99 -7.39
N VAL A 24 6.08 2.52 -7.47
CA VAL A 24 5.84 3.95 -7.73
C VAL A 24 6.36 4.81 -6.58
N ASN A 25 6.08 4.46 -5.32
CA ASN A 25 6.58 5.21 -4.16
C ASN A 25 8.12 5.18 -4.08
N SER A 26 8.76 4.05 -4.45
CA SER A 26 10.23 3.96 -4.51
C SER A 26 10.82 4.87 -5.58
N ILE A 27 10.19 4.92 -6.77
CA ILE A 27 10.60 5.84 -7.84
C ILE A 27 10.40 7.29 -7.41
N LEU A 28 9.30 7.61 -6.74
CA LEU A 28 9.02 8.95 -6.23
C LEU A 28 10.13 9.38 -5.25
N ILE A 29 10.46 8.53 -4.27
CA ILE A 29 11.55 8.81 -3.32
C ILE A 29 12.87 9.03 -4.06
N TYR A 30 13.20 8.19 -5.05
CA TYR A 30 14.41 8.36 -5.86
C TYR A 30 14.43 9.71 -6.59
N LEU A 31 13.31 10.12 -7.22
CA LEU A 31 13.19 11.40 -7.90
C LEU A 31 13.27 12.58 -6.93
N ILE A 32 12.63 12.47 -5.77
CA ILE A 32 12.68 13.50 -4.72
C ILE A 32 14.12 13.64 -4.19
N ILE A 33 14.86 12.54 -4.08
CA ILE A 33 16.26 12.61 -3.64
C ILE A 33 17.15 13.20 -4.73
N LYS A 34 17.08 12.69 -5.96
CA LYS A 34 18.08 12.98 -7.00
C LYS A 34 17.80 14.21 -7.85
N LYS A 35 16.53 14.58 -8.04
CA LYS A 35 16.10 15.66 -8.95
C LYS A 35 15.43 16.84 -8.26
N SER A 36 15.12 16.76 -6.96
CA SER A 36 14.42 17.86 -6.27
C SER A 36 15.35 19.05 -6.02
N PRO A 37 14.97 20.27 -6.46
CA PRO A 37 15.77 21.47 -6.22
C PRO A 37 15.80 21.82 -4.73
N ILE A 38 16.96 22.27 -4.25
CA ILE A 38 17.24 22.56 -2.82
C ILE A 38 16.31 23.63 -2.22
N ASN A 39 15.67 24.44 -3.06
CA ASN A 39 14.72 25.50 -2.68
C ASN A 39 13.39 24.97 -2.11
N MET A 40 13.15 23.66 -2.17
CA MET A 40 11.94 22.99 -1.66
C MET A 40 12.18 22.31 -0.30
N GLY A 41 13.09 22.83 0.54
CA GLY A 41 13.56 22.19 1.78
C GLY A 41 12.49 21.45 2.58
N THR A 42 11.53 22.16 3.18
CA THR A 42 10.44 21.54 3.99
C THR A 42 9.49 20.69 3.15
N TYR A 43 9.21 21.11 1.92
CA TYR A 43 8.30 20.41 1.02
C TYR A 43 8.85 19.03 0.59
N ARG A 44 10.17 18.92 0.42
CA ARG A 44 10.87 17.67 0.10
C ARG A 44 10.67 16.62 1.19
N HIS A 45 10.72 17.04 2.46
CA HIS A 45 10.45 16.15 3.60
C HIS A 45 8.99 15.69 3.65
N LEU A 46 8.04 16.59 3.36
CA LEU A 46 6.61 16.25 3.27
C LEU A 46 6.34 15.21 2.17
N MET A 47 6.97 15.34 1.00
CA MET A 47 6.79 14.38 -0.10
C MET A 47 7.37 13.01 0.22
N ILE A 48 8.55 12.93 0.86
CA ILE A 48 9.12 11.66 1.33
C ILE A 48 8.21 11.05 2.40
N TYR A 49 7.72 11.86 3.34
CA TYR A 49 6.77 11.41 4.36
C TYR A 49 5.50 10.81 3.75
N PHE A 50 4.93 11.46 2.73
CA PHE A 50 3.77 10.95 2.02
C PHE A 50 4.04 9.58 1.38
N CYS A 51 5.21 9.40 0.77
CA CYS A 51 5.61 8.11 0.19
C CYS A 51 5.76 7.02 1.26
N CYS A 52 6.41 7.34 2.38
CA CYS A 52 6.55 6.42 3.51
C CYS A 52 5.19 6.00 4.07
N VAL A 53 4.28 6.95 4.29
CA VAL A 53 2.93 6.69 4.76
C VAL A 53 2.17 5.80 3.76
N SER A 54 2.29 6.06 2.46
CA SER A 54 1.67 5.25 1.40
C SER A 54 2.17 3.80 1.40
N ILE A 55 3.47 3.58 1.60
CA ILE A 55 4.05 2.23 1.74
C ILE A 55 3.52 1.55 3.01
N VAL A 56 3.48 2.25 4.14
CA VAL A 56 2.94 1.71 5.40
C VAL A 56 1.47 1.33 5.25
N PHE A 57 0.64 2.18 4.63
CA PHE A 57 -0.77 1.84 4.34
C PHE A 57 -0.90 0.61 3.45
N SER A 58 -0.05 0.48 2.43
CA SER A 58 -0.06 -0.69 1.54
C SER A 58 0.31 -1.98 2.30
N LEU A 59 1.19 -1.91 3.29
CA LEU A 59 1.54 -3.03 4.16
C LEU A 59 0.42 -3.35 5.16
N LEU A 60 -0.19 -2.33 5.76
CA LEU A 60 -1.33 -2.49 6.67
C LEU A 60 -2.52 -3.14 5.95
N ASP A 61 -2.74 -2.84 4.67
CA ASP A 61 -3.80 -3.48 3.87
C ASP A 61 -3.61 -5.00 3.74
N ILE A 62 -2.36 -5.48 3.69
CA ILE A 62 -2.04 -6.92 3.70
C ILE A 62 -2.22 -7.51 5.11
N ILE A 63 -1.81 -6.79 6.15
CA ILE A 63 -1.86 -7.27 7.56
C ILE A 63 -3.30 -7.32 8.08
N VAL A 64 -4.15 -6.36 7.71
CA VAL A 64 -5.55 -6.27 8.18
C VAL A 64 -6.44 -7.31 7.52
N GLN A 65 -6.16 -7.71 6.27
CA GLN A 65 -6.92 -8.75 5.57
C GLN A 65 -7.10 -10.08 6.34
N PRO A 66 -6.05 -10.70 6.92
CA PRO A 66 -6.19 -11.93 7.70
C PRO A 66 -6.91 -11.69 9.04
N VAL A 67 -6.71 -10.53 9.68
CA VAL A 67 -7.36 -10.18 10.96
C VAL A 67 -8.87 -10.05 10.79
N ALA A 68 -9.33 -9.33 9.76
CA ALA A 68 -10.74 -9.20 9.45
C ALA A 68 -11.40 -10.55 9.09
N LYS A 69 -10.64 -11.48 8.50
CA LYS A 69 -11.13 -12.82 8.20
C LYS A 69 -11.26 -13.69 9.46
N LEU A 70 -10.39 -13.49 10.45
CA LEU A 70 -10.41 -14.20 11.74
C LEU A 70 -11.61 -13.77 12.61
N GLU A 71 -11.91 -12.48 12.71
CA GLU A 71 -13.10 -11.99 13.46
C GLU A 71 -14.43 -12.52 12.89
N ILE A 72 -14.53 -12.67 11.56
CA ILE A 72 -15.73 -13.24 10.93
C ILE A 72 -15.89 -14.73 11.24
N ILE A 73 -14.79 -15.46 11.47
CA ILE A 73 -14.85 -16.88 11.82
C ILE A 73 -15.26 -17.06 13.28
N GLU A 74 -14.75 -16.24 14.20
CA GLU A 74 -15.18 -16.23 15.60
C GLU A 74 -16.67 -15.87 15.77
N SER A 75 -17.23 -14.95 14.98
CA SER A 75 -18.67 -14.63 15.07
C SER A 75 -19.60 -15.65 14.40
N LYS A 76 -19.02 -16.60 13.65
CA LYS A 76 -19.75 -17.70 12.97
C LYS A 76 -19.73 -19.01 13.77
N LEU A 77 -18.99 -19.07 14.87
CA LEU A 77 -18.92 -20.21 15.81
C LEU A 77 -19.83 -19.96 17.02
#